data_AF-A0A4P7MYX6-F1
#
_entry.id   AF-A0A4P7MYX6-F1
#
_cell.length_a   1.000
_cell.length_b   1.000
_cell.length_c   1.000
_cell.angle_alpha   90.00
_cell.angle_beta   90.00
_cell.angle_gamma   90.00
#
_symmetry.space_group_name_H-M   'P 1'
#
loop_
_entity.id
_entity.type
_entity.pdbx_description
1 polymer ?
#
loop_
_entity_poly.entity_id
_entity_poly.type
_entity_poly.pdbx_seq_one_letter_code
_entity_poly.pdbx_strand_id
1 'polypeptide(L)'
;MSKNSSAYGTPAGDTSFRKTRNPEEYAARAKERDESEAAERKARYEAKLAGKKYHKPMTGDEEFTSARSEMMDFSAQVGKTMLVPAGAGQGKRGRGAGFYCEACDLTFKDNIQMLEHINTPQHQIATGRNMNVQAATAEEVHERIEKLWRRQENRKKQTVFKLDERLELRKEEEEKEREEKRKKRHELAERKRAEKEAASQVKTEYGDDVRIEGEHEEDDMMAMMGIAGFGTSKQK
;
A
#
# COMPACT_ATOMS: atom_id res chain seq x y z
N MET A 1 -14.50 54.15 -3.49
CA MET A 1 -15.04 54.18 -2.12
C MET A 1 -16.55 54.41 -2.19
N SER A 2 -17.34 53.33 -2.16
CA SER A 2 -18.78 53.39 -1.91
C SER A 2 -19.07 52.28 -0.91
N LYS A 3 -19.40 52.63 0.33
CA LYS A 3 -19.69 51.67 1.40
C LYS A 3 -21.15 51.25 1.26
N ASN A 4 -21.38 50.04 0.78
CA ASN A 4 -22.71 49.43 0.83
C ASN A 4 -23.01 49.03 2.29
N SER A 5 -23.63 49.92 3.05
CA SER A 5 -24.22 49.63 4.36
C SER A 5 -25.69 49.25 4.21
N SER A 6 -26.12 48.18 4.88
CA SER A 6 -27.55 47.87 5.03
C SER A 6 -28.20 48.80 6.05
N ALA A 7 -29.54 48.91 5.99
CA ALA A 7 -30.34 49.86 6.75
C ALA A 7 -30.28 49.72 8.29
N TYR A 8 -29.72 48.62 8.82
CA TYR A 8 -29.40 48.44 10.23
C TYR A 8 -27.91 48.09 10.27
N GLY A 9 -27.10 48.91 10.94
CA GLY A 9 -25.63 49.01 10.78
C GLY A 9 -24.76 47.79 11.14
N THR A 10 -25.28 46.57 11.06
CA THR A 10 -24.49 45.35 11.12
C THR A 10 -23.84 45.07 9.76
N PRO A 11 -22.50 44.94 9.69
CA PRO A 11 -21.83 44.58 8.44
C PRO A 11 -22.30 43.20 8.00
N ALA A 12 -22.71 43.06 6.73
CA ALA A 12 -23.04 41.79 6.09
C ALA A 12 -21.77 40.93 5.89
N GLY A 13 -21.10 40.57 6.98
CA GLY A 13 -19.81 39.88 7.02
C GLY A 13 -19.91 38.36 7.23
N ASP A 14 -21.12 37.79 7.26
CA ASP A 14 -21.32 36.38 7.64
C ASP A 14 -21.49 35.43 6.44
N THR A 15 -20.76 35.69 5.36
CA THR A 15 -20.67 34.79 4.19
C THR A 15 -19.24 34.32 3.90
N SER A 16 -18.32 34.48 4.86
CA SER A 16 -16.92 34.05 4.75
C SER A 16 -16.75 32.52 4.67
N PHE A 17 -17.80 31.75 4.97
CA PHE A 17 -17.85 30.30 4.74
C PHE A 17 -18.02 29.91 3.26
N ARG A 18 -18.40 30.86 2.39
CA ARG A 18 -18.55 30.61 0.95
C ARG A 18 -17.23 30.86 0.25
N LYS A 19 -16.76 29.87 -0.51
CA LYS A 19 -15.53 29.96 -1.31
C LYS A 19 -15.62 31.15 -2.26
N THR A 20 -14.95 32.25 -1.95
CA THR A 20 -14.91 33.43 -2.80
C THR A 20 -14.03 33.13 -4.01
N ARG A 21 -14.59 33.26 -5.22
CA ARG A 21 -13.84 33.05 -6.45
C ARG A 21 -12.91 34.25 -6.66
N ASN A 22 -11.63 34.12 -6.31
CA ASN A 22 -10.63 35.17 -6.48
C ASN A 22 -10.23 35.30 -7.96
N PRO A 23 -10.69 36.32 -8.71
CA PRO A 23 -10.49 36.40 -10.16
C PRO A 23 -9.01 36.38 -10.57
N GLU A 24 -8.13 36.95 -9.75
CA GLU A 24 -6.69 37.01 -9.99
C GLU A 24 -6.03 35.63 -9.92
N GLU A 25 -6.38 34.81 -8.92
CA GLU A 25 -5.88 33.44 -8.78
C GLU A 25 -6.33 32.56 -9.95
N TYR A 26 -7.59 32.71 -10.39
CA TYR A 26 -8.09 31.99 -11.56
C TYR A 26 -7.44 32.47 -12.86
N ALA A 27 -7.16 33.77 -12.98
CA ALA A 27 -6.44 34.31 -14.14
C ALA A 27 -4.98 33.83 -14.16
N ALA A 28 -4.31 33.74 -13.02
CA ALA A 28 -2.97 33.18 -12.90
C ALA A 28 -2.94 31.69 -13.29
N ARG A 29 -3.87 30.88 -12.76
CA ARG A 29 -4.03 29.47 -13.12
C ARG A 29 -4.37 29.25 -14.60
N ALA A 30 -5.15 30.17 -15.19
CA ALA A 30 -5.45 30.12 -16.62
C ALA A 30 -4.20 30.37 -17.44
N LYS A 31 -3.39 31.38 -17.10
CA LYS A 31 -2.11 31.67 -17.77
C LYS A 31 -1.12 30.52 -17.68
N GLU A 32 -0.96 29.93 -16.49
CA GLU A 32 -0.10 28.76 -16.29
C GLU A 32 -0.54 27.57 -17.15
N ARG A 33 -1.85 27.34 -17.27
CA ARG A 33 -2.41 26.33 -18.17
C ARG A 33 -2.14 26.68 -19.65
N ASP A 34 -2.37 27.92 -20.05
CA ASP A 34 -2.16 28.35 -21.44
C ASP A 34 -0.67 28.27 -21.84
N GLU A 35 0.24 28.59 -20.92
CA GLU A 35 1.68 28.50 -21.09
C GLU A 35 2.14 27.04 -21.19
N SER A 36 1.67 26.17 -20.29
CA SER A 36 1.97 24.73 -20.36
C SER A 36 1.40 24.07 -21.62
N GLU A 37 0.16 24.39 -22.01
CA GLU A 37 -0.41 23.93 -23.27
C GLU A 37 0.34 24.49 -24.49
N ALA A 38 0.81 25.74 -24.45
CA ALA A 38 1.64 26.31 -25.52
C ALA A 38 3.00 25.62 -25.63
N ALA A 39 3.65 25.29 -24.51
CA ALA A 39 4.88 24.52 -24.49
C ALA A 39 4.65 23.09 -25.03
N GLU A 40 3.57 22.41 -24.62
CA GLU A 40 3.21 21.10 -25.17
C GLU A 40 2.89 21.18 -26.67
N ARG A 41 2.22 22.22 -27.15
CA ARG A 41 1.94 22.43 -28.59
C ARG A 41 3.22 22.59 -29.40
N LYS A 42 4.19 23.37 -28.91
CA LYS A 42 5.50 23.54 -29.55
C LYS A 42 6.26 22.21 -29.61
N ALA A 43 6.32 21.50 -28.49
CA ALA A 43 7.01 20.21 -28.43
C ALA A 43 6.33 19.14 -29.33
N ARG A 44 4.99 19.16 -29.46
CA ARG A 44 4.26 18.32 -30.43
C ARG A 44 4.60 18.65 -31.86
N TYR A 45 4.71 19.94 -32.19
CA TYR A 45 5.08 20.40 -33.53
C TYR A 45 6.51 19.99 -33.89
N GLU A 46 7.46 20.16 -32.97
CA GLU A 46 8.85 19.75 -33.13
C GLU A 46 8.98 18.22 -33.28
N ALA A 47 8.27 17.45 -32.47
CA ALA A 47 8.24 15.99 -32.60
C ALA A 47 7.67 15.56 -33.97
N LYS A 48 6.60 16.22 -34.43
CA LYS A 48 6.01 15.97 -35.75
C LYS A 48 6.99 16.31 -36.88
N LEU A 49 7.72 17.42 -36.77
CA LEU A 49 8.76 17.82 -37.73
C LEU A 49 9.89 16.78 -37.79
N ALA A 50 10.26 16.23 -36.63
CA ALA A 50 11.23 15.15 -36.50
C ALA A 50 10.67 13.75 -36.90
N GLY A 51 9.41 13.66 -37.33
CA GLY A 51 8.74 12.40 -37.70
C GLY A 51 8.48 11.45 -36.53
N LYS A 52 8.65 11.89 -35.28
CA LYS A 52 8.43 11.08 -34.07
C LYS A 52 7.06 11.37 -33.47
N LYS A 53 6.47 10.38 -32.80
CA LYS A 53 5.26 10.60 -32.00
C LYS A 53 5.64 11.37 -30.74
N TYR A 54 4.88 12.41 -30.42
CA TYR A 54 5.08 13.18 -29.20
C TYR A 54 4.65 12.36 -27.98
N HIS A 55 5.53 12.26 -27.01
CA HIS A 55 5.26 11.75 -25.68
C HIS A 55 5.62 12.86 -24.68
N LYS A 56 4.79 13.03 -23.65
CA LYS A 56 5.08 13.99 -22.58
C LYS A 56 6.42 13.59 -21.93
N PRO A 57 7.38 14.52 -21.79
CA PRO A 57 8.65 14.19 -21.18
C PRO A 57 8.42 13.76 -19.73
N MET A 58 9.07 12.65 -19.38
CA MET A 58 9.01 12.00 -18.08
C MET A 58 9.57 12.91 -16.98
N THR A 59 8.93 12.96 -15.81
CA THR A 59 9.27 13.89 -14.71
C THR A 59 10.40 13.40 -13.80
N GLY A 60 10.96 12.22 -14.06
CA GLY A 60 12.12 11.68 -13.34
C GLY A 60 11.77 10.86 -12.09
N ASP A 61 10.59 11.05 -11.51
CA ASP A 61 10.09 10.29 -10.34
C ASP A 61 9.44 8.94 -10.71
N GLU A 62 9.88 8.32 -11.80
CA GLU A 62 9.15 7.23 -12.43
C GLU A 62 9.66 5.85 -12.08
N GLU A 63 8.73 4.95 -11.82
CA GLU A 63 9.03 3.56 -11.52
C GLU A 63 9.30 2.77 -12.82
N PHE A 64 10.22 1.79 -12.74
CA PHE A 64 10.38 0.82 -13.82
C PHE A 64 9.15 -0.05 -13.97
N THR A 65 8.86 -0.51 -15.19
CA THR A 65 7.72 -1.39 -15.43
C THR A 65 7.93 -2.72 -14.72
N SER A 66 6.99 -3.06 -13.85
CA SER A 66 6.92 -4.32 -13.14
C SER A 66 5.84 -5.23 -13.73
N ALA A 67 5.98 -6.54 -13.49
CA ALA A 67 4.92 -7.49 -13.83
C ALA A 67 3.67 -7.19 -12.99
N ARG A 68 2.49 -7.28 -13.62
CA ARG A 68 1.21 -7.06 -12.94
C ARG A 68 1.07 -8.03 -11.75
N SER A 69 0.92 -7.47 -10.55
CA SER A 69 0.70 -8.22 -9.31
C SER A 69 -0.74 -8.71 -9.17
N GLU A 70 -1.69 -7.92 -9.66
CA GLU A 70 -3.12 -8.18 -9.56
C GLU A 70 -3.70 -8.67 -10.89
N MET A 71 -4.51 -9.72 -10.82
CA MET A 71 -5.34 -10.13 -11.97
C MET A 71 -6.55 -9.22 -12.05
N MET A 72 -6.77 -8.62 -13.22
CA MET A 72 -7.97 -7.82 -13.47
C MET A 72 -9.20 -8.74 -13.49
N ASP A 73 -10.14 -8.50 -12.57
CA ASP A 73 -11.37 -9.28 -12.50
C ASP A 73 -12.41 -8.77 -13.51
N PHE A 74 -12.40 -9.37 -14.70
CA PHE A 74 -13.43 -9.12 -15.72
C PHE A 74 -14.74 -9.90 -15.46
N SER A 75 -14.73 -10.87 -14.55
CA SER A 75 -15.90 -11.71 -14.27
C SER A 75 -17.01 -10.93 -13.57
N ALA A 76 -16.64 -9.93 -12.76
CA ALA A 76 -17.56 -9.06 -12.06
C ALA A 76 -18.53 -8.29 -12.97
N GLN A 77 -18.21 -8.16 -14.27
CA GLN A 77 -19.02 -7.42 -15.25
C GLN A 77 -19.83 -8.34 -16.18
N VAL A 78 -19.66 -9.66 -16.06
CA VAL A 78 -20.42 -10.66 -16.83
C VAL A 78 -21.88 -10.68 -16.36
N GLY A 79 -22.81 -10.53 -17.30
CA GLY A 79 -24.26 -10.55 -17.02
C GLY A 79 -24.84 -9.27 -16.42
N LYS A 80 -24.02 -8.23 -16.18
CA LYS A 80 -24.50 -6.92 -15.71
C LYS A 80 -24.79 -5.99 -16.89
N THR A 81 -26.01 -5.46 -16.95
CA THR A 81 -26.40 -4.40 -17.89
C THR A 81 -26.30 -3.05 -17.21
N MET A 82 -25.51 -2.12 -17.77
CA MET A 82 -25.41 -0.75 -17.25
C MET A 82 -26.09 0.23 -18.20
N LEU A 83 -26.87 1.16 -17.65
CA LEU A 83 -27.41 2.28 -18.41
C LEU A 83 -26.30 3.29 -18.69
N VAL A 84 -26.05 3.59 -19.96
CA VAL A 84 -25.08 4.58 -20.37
C VAL A 84 -25.83 5.85 -20.78
N PRO A 85 -25.52 7.02 -20.18
CA PRO A 85 -26.19 8.26 -20.53
C PRO A 85 -25.89 8.62 -21.99
N ALA A 86 -26.92 9.04 -22.72
CA ALA A 86 -26.83 9.46 -24.10
C ALA A 86 -25.83 10.62 -24.24
N GLY A 87 -24.67 10.36 -24.85
CA GLY A 87 -23.58 11.32 -25.01
C GLY A 87 -22.26 10.93 -24.33
N ALA A 88 -22.28 10.10 -23.28
CA ALA A 88 -21.06 9.64 -22.60
C ALA A 88 -20.30 8.53 -23.36
N GLY A 89 -20.88 8.00 -24.43
CA GLY A 89 -20.33 6.90 -25.23
C GLY A 89 -19.89 7.28 -26.64
N GLN A 90 -19.80 8.57 -26.99
CA GLN A 90 -19.28 8.97 -28.30
C GLN A 90 -17.76 8.87 -28.32
N GLY A 91 -17.27 7.71 -28.75
CA GLY A 91 -15.84 7.40 -28.90
C GLY A 91 -15.27 6.63 -27.71
N LYS A 92 -13.93 6.66 -27.60
CA LYS A 92 -13.20 5.99 -26.51
C LYS A 92 -13.06 6.84 -25.25
N ARG A 93 -13.39 8.14 -25.29
CA ARG A 93 -13.21 9.04 -24.14
C ARG A 93 -14.51 9.19 -23.35
N GLY A 94 -14.40 9.14 -22.03
CA GLY A 94 -15.55 9.24 -21.12
C GLY A 94 -16.07 7.88 -20.64
N ARG A 95 -16.92 7.91 -19.61
CA ARG A 95 -17.51 6.72 -18.97
C ARG A 95 -18.67 6.15 -19.78
N GLY A 96 -18.33 5.59 -20.94
CA GLY A 96 -19.24 4.81 -21.78
C GLY A 96 -19.41 3.35 -21.31
N ALA A 97 -20.06 2.54 -22.15
CA ALA A 97 -20.22 1.10 -21.92
C ALA A 97 -18.87 0.38 -22.06
N GLY A 98 -18.48 -0.37 -21.03
CA GLY A 98 -17.31 -1.26 -21.06
C GLY A 98 -16.41 -1.11 -19.84
N PHE A 99 -15.13 -1.43 -20.01
CA PHE A 99 -14.08 -1.25 -19.02
C PHE A 99 -13.51 0.16 -19.08
N TYR A 100 -13.42 0.82 -17.93
CA TYR A 100 -12.89 2.17 -17.83
C TYR A 100 -11.47 2.17 -17.27
N CYS A 101 -10.57 2.91 -17.92
CA CYS A 101 -9.24 3.18 -17.40
C CYS A 101 -9.18 4.59 -16.79
N GLU A 102 -8.87 4.67 -15.50
CA GLU A 102 -8.83 5.94 -14.76
C GLU A 102 -7.63 6.82 -15.09
N ALA A 103 -6.49 6.21 -15.43
CA ALA A 103 -5.29 6.98 -15.75
C ALA A 103 -5.37 7.68 -17.12
N CYS A 104 -6.14 7.12 -18.06
CA CYS A 104 -6.18 7.62 -19.45
C CYS A 104 -7.54 8.21 -19.86
N ASP A 105 -8.56 8.12 -19.00
CA ASP A 105 -9.95 8.48 -19.28
C ASP A 105 -10.50 7.83 -20.56
N LEU A 106 -10.11 6.57 -20.77
CA LEU A 106 -10.54 5.77 -21.93
C LEU A 106 -11.43 4.60 -21.51
N THR A 107 -12.47 4.36 -22.31
CA THR A 107 -13.33 3.18 -22.24
C THR A 107 -13.08 2.21 -23.38
N PHE A 108 -13.00 0.93 -23.02
CA PHE A 108 -12.84 -0.18 -23.93
C PHE A 108 -14.00 -1.14 -23.79
N LYS A 109 -14.56 -1.56 -24.92
CA LYS A 109 -15.71 -2.49 -24.95
C LYS A 109 -15.28 -3.95 -24.74
N ASP A 110 -14.03 -4.25 -25.08
CA ASP A 110 -13.49 -5.62 -25.05
C ASP A 110 -12.40 -5.76 -23.98
N ASN A 111 -12.33 -6.93 -23.33
CA ASN A 111 -11.31 -7.23 -22.31
C ASN A 111 -9.89 -7.16 -22.90
N ILE A 112 -9.70 -7.70 -24.11
CA ILE A 112 -8.40 -7.75 -24.78
C ILE A 112 -7.90 -6.33 -25.05
N GLN A 113 -8.77 -5.44 -25.54
CA GLN A 113 -8.40 -4.04 -25.79
C GLN A 113 -8.02 -3.30 -24.51
N MET A 114 -8.68 -3.60 -23.39
CA MET A 114 -8.32 -3.05 -22.08
C MET A 114 -6.93 -3.55 -21.63
N LEU A 115 -6.65 -4.84 -21.81
CA LEU A 115 -5.36 -5.43 -21.48
C LEU A 115 -4.22 -4.89 -22.35
N GLU A 116 -4.46 -4.76 -23.64
CA GLU A 116 -3.52 -4.15 -24.58
C GLU A 116 -3.27 -2.69 -24.21
N HIS A 117 -4.32 -1.93 -23.89
CA HIS A 117 -4.21 -0.54 -23.45
C HIS A 117 -3.29 -0.40 -22.24
N ILE A 118 -3.48 -1.21 -21.20
CA ILE A 118 -2.64 -1.17 -19.99
C ILE A 118 -1.16 -1.41 -20.33
N ASN A 119 -0.88 -2.27 -21.32
CA ASN A 119 0.49 -2.55 -21.75
C ASN A 119 1.06 -1.51 -22.73
N THR A 120 0.23 -0.60 -23.27
CA THR A 120 0.73 0.42 -24.21
C THR A 120 1.57 1.49 -23.50
N PRO A 121 2.54 2.11 -24.19
CA PRO A 121 3.35 3.19 -23.62
C PRO A 121 2.50 4.39 -23.21
N GLN A 122 1.35 4.62 -23.87
CA GLN A 122 0.44 5.70 -23.51
C GLN A 122 -0.08 5.54 -22.06
N HIS A 123 -0.48 4.33 -21.67
CA HIS A 123 -0.95 4.07 -20.32
C HIS A 123 0.20 4.15 -19.31
N GLN A 124 1.34 3.55 -19.62
CA GLN A 124 2.49 3.55 -18.72
C GLN A 124 2.98 4.97 -18.42
N ILE A 125 3.10 5.82 -19.45
CA ILE A 125 3.44 7.24 -19.29
C ILE A 125 2.39 7.97 -18.43
N ALA A 126 1.10 7.72 -18.66
CA ALA A 126 0.05 8.33 -17.86
C ALA A 126 0.10 7.88 -16.38
N THR A 127 0.58 6.66 -16.11
CA THR A 127 0.78 6.14 -14.75
C THR A 127 2.16 6.47 -14.14
N GLY A 128 3.04 7.18 -14.85
CA GLY A 128 4.39 7.49 -14.37
C GLY A 128 5.33 6.27 -14.34
N ARG A 129 5.15 5.32 -15.27
CA ARG A 129 6.01 4.14 -15.41
C ARG A 129 6.85 4.21 -16.68
N ASN A 130 8.10 3.78 -16.55
CA ASN A 130 9.01 3.61 -17.67
C ASN A 130 8.85 2.23 -18.30
N MET A 131 8.76 2.16 -19.64
CA MET A 131 8.70 0.89 -20.40
C MET A 131 9.94 0.01 -20.20
N ASN A 132 11.03 0.58 -19.69
CA ASN A 132 12.25 -0.15 -19.41
C ASN A 132 12.06 -1.01 -18.15
N VAL A 133 12.59 -2.22 -18.19
CA VAL A 133 12.59 -3.16 -17.06
C VAL A 133 13.95 -3.10 -16.40
N GLN A 134 13.99 -3.14 -15.07
CA GLN A 134 15.23 -3.22 -14.31
C GLN A 134 15.92 -4.58 -14.59
N ALA A 135 17.23 -4.54 -14.85
CA ALA A 135 18.02 -5.75 -14.98
C ALA A 135 18.09 -6.47 -13.62
N ALA A 136 17.78 -7.76 -13.61
CA ALA A 136 17.80 -8.56 -12.39
C ALA A 136 19.22 -8.85 -11.91
N THR A 137 19.44 -8.83 -10.61
CA THR A 137 20.71 -9.24 -9.99
C THR A 137 20.79 -10.76 -9.84
N ALA A 138 22.00 -11.32 -9.68
CA ALA A 138 22.17 -12.76 -9.50
C ALA A 138 21.47 -13.28 -8.24
N GLU A 139 21.46 -12.48 -7.18
CA GLU A 139 20.78 -12.78 -5.91
C GLU A 139 19.26 -12.84 -6.10
N GLU A 140 18.67 -11.86 -6.78
CA GLU A 140 17.23 -11.86 -7.10
C GLU A 140 16.80 -13.09 -7.91
N VAL A 141 17.63 -13.51 -8.87
CA VAL A 141 17.38 -14.70 -9.68
C VAL A 141 17.42 -15.96 -8.80
N HIS A 142 18.40 -16.07 -7.91
CA HIS A 142 18.50 -17.19 -6.99
C HIS A 142 17.27 -17.29 -6.07
N GLU A 143 16.89 -16.18 -5.44
CA GLU A 143 15.68 -16.13 -4.61
C GLU A 143 14.41 -16.50 -5.41
N ARG A 144 14.33 -16.06 -6.67
CA ARG A 144 13.18 -16.35 -7.51
C ARG A 144 13.10 -17.84 -7.85
N ILE A 145 14.23 -18.46 -8.16
CA ILE A 145 14.32 -19.90 -8.42
C ILE A 145 13.91 -20.68 -7.16
N GLU A 146 14.42 -20.31 -5.98
CA GLU A 146 14.00 -20.95 -4.73
C GLU A 146 12.49 -20.83 -4.48
N LYS A 147 11.91 -19.64 -4.67
CA LYS A 147 10.46 -19.41 -4.52
C LYS A 147 9.65 -20.30 -5.48
N LEU A 148 10.12 -20.46 -6.71
CA LEU A 148 9.48 -21.34 -7.71
C LEU A 148 9.62 -22.82 -7.37
N TRP A 149 10.80 -23.24 -6.90
CA TRP A 149 11.07 -24.60 -6.45
C TRP A 149 10.16 -24.99 -5.28
N ARG A 150 10.09 -24.15 -4.24
CA ARG A 150 9.21 -24.35 -3.07
C ARG A 150 7.74 -24.44 -3.50
N ARG A 151 7.30 -23.59 -4.44
CA ARG A 151 5.93 -23.65 -4.99
C ARG A 151 5.67 -24.98 -5.71
N GLN A 152 6.65 -25.48 -6.47
CA GLN A 152 6.53 -26.75 -7.17
C GLN A 152 6.50 -27.94 -6.20
N GLU A 153 7.33 -27.92 -5.16
CA GLU A 153 7.35 -28.94 -4.11
C GLU A 153 6.02 -28.97 -3.34
N ASN A 154 5.48 -27.81 -2.96
CA ASN A 154 4.17 -27.71 -2.32
C ASN A 154 3.06 -28.25 -3.23
N ARG A 155 3.12 -27.95 -4.54
CA ARG A 155 2.17 -28.51 -5.51
C ARG A 155 2.28 -30.03 -5.58
N LYS A 156 3.49 -30.59 -5.56
CA LYS A 156 3.72 -32.04 -5.53
C LYS A 156 3.15 -32.68 -4.26
N LYS A 157 3.37 -32.08 -3.08
CA LYS A 157 2.80 -32.53 -1.79
C LYS A 157 1.28 -32.52 -1.80
N GLN A 158 0.65 -31.50 -2.40
CA GLN A 158 -0.81 -31.41 -2.53
C GLN A 158 -1.40 -32.44 -3.50
N THR A 159 -0.64 -32.87 -4.52
CA THR A 159 -1.06 -33.89 -5.49
C THR A 159 -0.88 -35.33 -4.99
N VAL A 160 -0.45 -35.55 -3.74
CA VAL A 160 -0.38 -36.89 -3.17
C VAL A 160 -1.80 -37.40 -2.89
N PHE A 161 -2.23 -38.39 -3.67
CA PHE A 161 -3.62 -38.90 -3.68
C PHE A 161 -3.91 -39.96 -2.61
N LYS A 162 -2.89 -40.58 -2.01
CA LYS A 162 -3.09 -41.63 -1.01
C LYS A 162 -3.33 -41.04 0.38
N LEU A 163 -4.33 -41.55 1.08
CA LEU A 163 -4.75 -41.06 2.40
C LEU A 163 -3.65 -41.22 3.46
N ASP A 164 -2.93 -42.34 3.43
CA ASP A 164 -1.89 -42.68 4.42
C ASP A 164 -0.70 -41.73 4.33
N GLU A 165 -0.18 -41.51 3.11
CA GLU A 165 0.93 -40.57 2.84
C GLU A 165 0.54 -39.13 3.24
N ARG A 166 -0.75 -38.77 3.15
CA ARG A 166 -1.25 -37.45 3.59
C ARG A 166 -1.36 -37.34 5.12
N LEU A 167 -1.66 -38.44 5.83
CA LEU A 167 -1.69 -38.47 7.29
C LEU A 167 -0.28 -38.39 7.88
N GLU A 168 0.69 -39.04 7.26
CA GLU A 168 2.10 -38.98 7.66
C GLU A 168 2.67 -37.57 7.47
N LEU A 169 2.43 -36.94 6.31
CA LEU A 169 2.83 -35.55 6.07
C LEU A 169 2.23 -34.59 7.10
N ARG A 170 0.97 -34.77 7.49
CA ARG A 170 0.35 -33.94 8.54
C ARG A 170 0.97 -34.15 9.92
N LYS A 171 1.32 -35.39 10.28
CA LYS A 171 1.99 -35.67 11.55
C LYS A 171 3.37 -35.01 11.60
N GLU A 172 4.13 -35.08 10.51
CA GLU A 172 5.43 -34.41 10.40
C GLU A 172 5.30 -32.88 10.49
N GLU A 173 4.26 -32.29 9.91
CA GLU A 173 3.98 -30.86 10.03
C GLU A 173 3.63 -30.46 11.48
N GLU A 174 2.80 -31.25 12.17
CA GLU A 174 2.45 -31.03 13.58
C GLU A 174 3.64 -31.18 14.53
N GLU A 175 4.54 -32.12 14.27
CA GLU A 175 5.78 -32.30 15.04
C GLU A 175 6.73 -31.12 14.84
N LYS A 176 6.93 -30.67 13.59
CA LYS A 176 7.72 -29.47 13.30
C LYS A 176 7.14 -28.22 13.96
N GLU A 177 5.82 -28.04 13.94
CA GLU A 177 5.17 -26.92 14.62
C GLU A 177 5.36 -26.98 16.14
N ARG A 178 5.33 -28.18 16.72
CA ARG A 178 5.60 -28.40 18.15
C ARG A 178 7.05 -28.08 18.50
N GLU A 179 8.00 -28.44 17.65
CA GLU A 179 9.41 -28.10 17.82
C GLU A 179 9.66 -26.60 17.67
N GLU A 180 9.04 -25.93 16.71
CA GLU A 180 9.10 -24.47 16.57
C GLU A 180 8.50 -23.75 17.77
N LYS A 181 7.36 -24.24 18.30
CA LYS A 181 6.78 -23.72 19.55
C LYS A 181 7.72 -23.91 20.74
N ARG A 182 8.45 -25.02 20.80
CA ARG A 182 9.48 -25.26 21.84
C ARG A 182 10.67 -24.31 21.68
N LYS A 183 11.17 -24.11 20.46
CA LYS A 183 12.26 -23.16 20.16
C LYS A 183 11.86 -21.72 20.48
N LYS A 184 10.68 -21.27 20.04
CA LYS A 184 10.14 -19.93 20.39
C LYS A 184 9.98 -19.72 21.89
N ARG A 185 9.57 -20.76 22.64
CA ARG A 185 9.51 -20.72 24.11
C ARG A 185 10.90 -20.62 24.74
N HIS A 186 11.88 -21.33 24.18
CA HIS A 186 13.27 -21.28 24.63
C HIS A 186 13.90 -19.91 24.38
N GLU A 187 13.78 -19.36 23.17
CA GLU A 187 14.27 -18.03 22.80
C GLU A 187 13.64 -16.93 23.67
N LEU A 188 12.35 -17.01 23.95
CA LEU A 188 11.67 -16.06 24.84
C LEU A 188 12.15 -16.18 26.29
N ALA A 189 12.46 -17.39 26.75
CA ALA A 189 13.02 -17.61 28.08
C ALA A 189 14.47 -17.09 28.18
N GLU A 190 15.28 -17.28 27.14
CA GLU A 190 16.65 -16.73 27.09
C GLU A 190 16.66 -15.22 26.99
N ARG A 191 15.79 -14.61 26.18
CA ARG A 191 15.66 -13.14 26.13
C ARG A 191 15.29 -12.55 27.50
N LYS A 192 14.36 -13.20 28.22
CA LYS A 192 14.01 -12.81 29.59
C LYS A 192 15.15 -13.00 30.59
N ARG A 193 16.02 -14.00 30.40
CA ARG A 193 17.22 -14.19 31.24
C ARG A 193 18.26 -13.11 30.95
N ALA A 194 18.52 -12.81 29.67
CA ALA A 194 19.43 -11.73 29.28
C ALA A 194 18.95 -10.34 29.76
N GLU A 195 17.65 -10.06 29.70
CA GLU A 195 17.05 -8.83 30.26
C GLU A 195 17.24 -8.76 31.79
N LYS A 196 17.11 -9.88 32.51
CA LYS A 196 17.35 -9.95 33.96
C LYS A 196 18.83 -9.81 34.32
N GLU A 197 19.73 -10.41 33.53
CA GLU A 197 21.18 -10.27 33.71
C GLU A 197 21.63 -8.84 33.44
N ALA A 198 21.13 -8.19 32.39
CA ALA A 198 21.36 -6.76 32.13
C ALA A 198 20.80 -5.87 33.24
N ALA A 199 19.60 -6.15 33.75
CA ALA A 199 19.04 -5.44 34.90
C ALA A 199 19.85 -5.66 36.20
N SER A 200 20.41 -6.85 36.39
CA SER A 200 21.29 -7.15 37.52
C SER A 200 22.65 -6.47 37.41
N GLN A 201 23.22 -6.37 36.21
CA GLN A 201 24.48 -5.64 35.95
C GLN A 201 24.29 -4.12 36.17
N VAL A 202 23.17 -3.56 35.71
CA VAL A 202 22.80 -2.16 35.98
C VAL A 202 22.57 -1.93 37.49
N LYS A 203 22.02 -2.90 38.22
CA LYS A 203 21.85 -2.82 39.68
C LYS A 203 23.18 -2.91 40.44
N THR A 204 24.16 -3.66 39.94
CA THR A 204 25.51 -3.71 40.52
C THR A 204 26.33 -2.44 40.23
N GLU A 205 26.05 -1.73 39.13
CA GLU A 205 26.71 -0.45 38.83
C GLU A 205 26.12 0.74 39.61
N TYR A 206 24.89 0.61 40.15
CA TYR A 206 24.23 1.67 40.93
C TYR A 206 24.19 1.40 42.45
N GLY A 207 24.95 0.42 42.93
CA GLY A 207 24.75 -0.18 44.25
C GLY A 207 25.96 -0.20 45.19
N ASP A 208 26.89 0.74 45.08
CA ASP A 208 27.97 0.90 46.08
C ASP A 208 27.71 1.99 47.12
N ASP A 209 26.47 2.48 47.27
CA ASP A 209 26.09 3.30 48.42
C ASP A 209 24.59 3.16 48.78
N VAL A 210 24.36 2.98 50.09
CA VAL A 210 23.07 3.02 50.84
C VAL A 210 22.28 1.70 50.94
N ARG A 211 22.66 0.93 51.96
CA ARG A 211 21.85 -0.08 52.68
C ARG A 211 20.69 0.60 53.41
N ILE A 212 19.44 0.29 53.04
CA ILE A 212 18.27 0.46 53.91
C ILE A 212 17.60 -0.91 54.01
N GLU A 213 17.67 -1.49 55.21
CA GLU A 213 17.05 -2.76 55.56
C GLU A 213 15.56 -2.57 55.86
N GLY A 214 14.74 -3.45 55.27
CA GLY A 214 13.38 -3.73 55.75
C GLY A 214 12.25 -3.24 54.85
N GLU A 215 11.95 -3.98 53.75
CA GLU A 215 10.58 -4.05 53.16
C GLU A 215 10.42 -5.09 52.02
N HIS A 216 11.31 -6.08 51.86
CA HIS A 216 11.27 -7.02 50.71
C HIS A 216 11.08 -8.50 51.05
N GLU A 217 10.67 -8.87 52.27
CA GLU A 217 10.47 -10.29 52.62
C GLU A 217 9.01 -10.77 52.42
N GLU A 218 8.02 -9.88 52.39
CA GLU A 218 6.60 -10.28 52.30
C GLU A 218 6.14 -10.60 50.87
N ASP A 219 6.58 -9.82 49.88
CA ASP A 219 6.20 -10.03 48.47
C ASP A 219 6.88 -11.27 47.84
N ASP A 220 8.12 -11.58 48.24
CA ASP A 220 8.84 -12.76 47.76
C ASP A 220 8.32 -14.06 48.42
N MET A 221 7.89 -14.01 49.69
CA MET A 221 7.20 -15.14 50.32
C MET A 221 5.82 -15.40 49.71
N MET A 222 5.10 -14.35 49.30
CA MET A 222 3.78 -14.48 48.68
C MET A 222 3.86 -15.06 47.25
N ALA A 223 4.90 -14.71 46.50
CA ALA A 223 5.19 -15.30 45.19
C ALA A 223 5.64 -16.77 45.27
N MET A 224 6.36 -17.16 46.33
CA MET A 224 6.84 -18.53 46.52
C MET A 224 5.71 -19.50 46.93
N MET A 225 4.63 -19.01 47.53
CA MET A 225 3.46 -19.80 47.94
C MET A 225 2.35 -19.87 46.86
N GLY A 226 2.56 -19.33 45.66
CA GLY A 226 1.69 -19.55 44.49
C GLY A 226 0.30 -18.89 44.56
N ILE A 227 0.08 -17.92 45.44
CA ILE A 227 -1.18 -17.18 45.54
C ILE A 227 -1.08 -15.92 44.67
N ALA A 228 -1.18 -16.11 43.36
CA ALA A 228 -1.45 -15.00 42.45
C ALA A 228 -2.95 -14.65 42.54
N GLY A 229 -3.24 -13.42 42.95
CA GLY A 229 -4.56 -12.94 43.36
C GLY A 229 -5.72 -13.30 42.42
N PHE A 230 -6.77 -13.85 43.02
CA PHE A 230 -8.11 -13.93 42.44
C PHE A 230 -8.66 -12.50 42.33
N GLY A 231 -8.80 -11.99 41.11
CA GLY A 231 -9.14 -10.60 40.83
C GLY A 231 -10.44 -10.14 41.50
N THR A 232 -10.36 -9.06 42.28
CA THR A 232 -11.55 -8.31 42.72
C THR A 232 -11.88 -7.24 41.68
N SER A 233 -12.98 -7.43 40.97
CA SER A 233 -13.56 -6.44 40.07
C SER A 233 -14.35 -5.42 40.89
N LYS A 234 -13.79 -4.24 41.11
CA LYS A 234 -14.59 -3.05 41.46
C LYS A 234 -13.90 -1.76 41.06
N GLN A 235 -14.22 -1.27 39.86
CA GLN A 235 -13.96 0.12 39.50
C GLN A 235 -14.87 1.03 40.34
N LYS A 236 -14.26 2.02 40.98
CA LYS A 236 -14.86 3.32 41.25
C LYS A 236 -14.22 4.33 40.31
#